data_AF-A0AAW5P147-F1
#
_entry.id   AF-A0AAW5P147-F1
#
_cell.length_a   1.000
_cell.length_b   1.000
_cell.length_c   1.000
_cell.angle_alpha   90.00
_cell.angle_beta   90.00
_cell.angle_gamma   90.00
#
_symmetry.space_group_name_H-M   'P 1'
#
loop_
_entity.id
_entity.type
_entity.pdbx_description
1 polymer ?
#
loop_
_entity_poly.entity_id
_entity_poly.type
_entity_poly.pdbx_seq_one_letter_code
_entity_poly.pdbx_strand_id
1 'polypeptide(L)'
;MKTLQGQSLKVYFFAMCLSRSRYKFVYFSRTPFTTALAVYAHELAFEFFGGVPRKIVYDQDKVFLVNENLGDLVLTRVFRTLVREHGFEPVFCRKSDPQSKGKIENVVKYVKYNFLRGRELVDMDLLNKVSPWLVGTHGQRHGTSRHTSCPV
;
A
#
# COMPACT_ATOMS: atom_id res chain seq x y z
N MET A 1 -7.94 -16.03 3.39
CA MET A 1 -7.26 -16.61 4.56
C MET A 1 -8.22 -17.57 5.24
N LYS A 2 -7.72 -18.60 5.93
CA LYS A 2 -8.59 -19.44 6.76
C LYS A 2 -8.75 -18.80 8.14
N THR A 3 -9.95 -18.85 8.72
CA THR A 3 -10.16 -18.51 10.14
C THR A 3 -9.79 -19.71 11.01
N LEU A 4 -9.69 -19.52 12.32
CA LEU A 4 -9.50 -20.61 13.30
C LEU A 4 -10.60 -21.70 13.22
N GLN A 5 -11.78 -21.35 12.69
CA GLN A 5 -12.90 -22.26 12.47
C GLN A 5 -12.83 -22.97 11.11
N GLY A 6 -11.73 -22.84 10.37
CA GLY A 6 -11.53 -23.43 9.06
C GLY A 6 -12.26 -22.74 7.90
N GLN A 7 -13.00 -21.65 8.17
CA GLN A 7 -13.74 -20.92 7.14
C GLN A 7 -12.83 -20.06 6.28
N SER A 8 -13.12 -19.96 4.98
CA SER A 8 -12.36 -19.10 4.07
C SER A 8 -12.90 -17.67 4.08
N LEU A 9 -12.10 -16.72 4.55
CA LEU A 9 -12.42 -15.30 4.53
C LEU A 9 -11.57 -14.55 3.50
N LYS A 10 -12.22 -13.67 2.73
CA LYS A 10 -11.53 -12.73 1.85
C LYS A 10 -10.99 -11.56 2.66
N VAL A 11 -9.71 -11.26 2.49
CA VAL A 11 -9.03 -10.13 3.13
C VAL A 11 -8.48 -9.23 2.04
N TYR A 12 -8.71 -7.94 2.19
CA TYR A 12 -8.21 -6.88 1.31
C TYR A 12 -7.02 -6.23 1.99
N PHE A 13 -6.09 -5.67 1.22
CA PHE A 13 -5.02 -4.88 1.81
C PHE A 13 -4.60 -3.73 0.92
N PHE A 14 -4.20 -2.64 1.58
CA PHE A 14 -3.52 -1.51 1.01
C PHE A 14 -2.02 -1.72 1.16
N ALA A 15 -1.25 -1.35 0.15
CA ALA A 15 0.20 -1.38 0.19
C ALA A 15 0.79 -0.10 -0.40
N MET A 16 1.77 0.46 0.29
CA MET A 16 2.57 1.58 -0.19
C MET A 16 4.05 1.20 -0.11
N CYS A 17 4.84 1.57 -1.11
CA CYS A 17 6.26 1.22 -1.18
C CYS A 17 7.09 2.40 -1.69
N LEU A 18 8.09 2.81 -0.90
CA LEU A 18 9.02 3.84 -1.29
C LEU A 18 9.94 3.32 -2.40
N SER A 19 9.91 3.98 -3.57
CA SER A 19 10.63 3.52 -4.76
C SER A 19 12.14 3.38 -4.58
N ARG A 20 12.78 4.21 -3.74
CA ARG A 20 14.23 4.19 -3.54
C ARG A 20 14.66 3.12 -2.54
N SER A 21 14.20 3.24 -1.28
CA SER A 21 14.58 2.35 -0.18
C SER A 21 13.87 0.99 -0.21
N ARG A 22 12.85 0.85 -1.05
CA ARG A 22 11.90 -0.26 -1.07
C ARG A 22 11.09 -0.39 0.20
N TYR A 23 11.16 0.58 1.12
CA TYR A 23 10.48 0.53 2.41
C TYR A 23 8.96 0.42 2.22
N LYS A 24 8.35 -0.59 2.84
CA LYS A 24 6.99 -1.05 2.53
C LYS A 24 6.09 -0.86 3.73
N PHE A 25 4.89 -0.38 3.49
CA PHE A 25 3.79 -0.36 4.43
C PHE A 25 2.65 -1.21 3.89
N VAL A 26 1.95 -1.94 4.77
CA VAL A 26 0.77 -2.73 4.43
C VAL A 26 -0.28 -2.57 5.53
N TYR A 27 -1.52 -2.38 5.12
CA TYR A 27 -2.67 -2.34 6.01
C TYR A 27 -3.79 -3.26 5.50
N PHE A 28 -4.31 -4.14 6.36
CA PHE A 28 -5.32 -5.14 6.06
C PHE A 28 -6.71 -4.68 6.47
N SER A 29 -7.72 -5.08 5.68
CA SER A 29 -9.14 -4.88 5.95
C SER A 29 -9.96 -6.13 5.61
N ARG A 30 -11.06 -6.33 6.35
CA ARG A 30 -12.08 -7.35 6.03
C ARG A 30 -13.02 -6.90 4.91
N THR A 31 -13.17 -5.59 4.72
CA THR A 31 -14.03 -5.01 3.70
C THR A 31 -13.18 -4.47 2.53
N PRO A 32 -13.75 -4.39 1.32
CA PRO A 32 -13.11 -3.70 0.22
C PRO A 32 -12.74 -2.26 0.60
N PHE A 33 -11.63 -1.76 0.07
CA PHE A 33 -11.20 -0.40 0.33
C PHE A 33 -12.17 0.59 -0.33
N THR A 34 -12.79 1.42 0.52
CA THR A 34 -13.47 2.65 0.09
C THR A 34 -12.45 3.79 0.06
N THR A 35 -12.82 4.92 -0.53
CA THR A 35 -11.97 6.13 -0.49
C THR A 35 -11.59 6.52 0.94
N ALA A 36 -12.54 6.46 1.88
CA ALA A 36 -12.29 6.80 3.29
C ALA A 36 -11.29 5.83 3.94
N LEU A 37 -11.44 4.52 3.71
CA LEU A 37 -10.51 3.54 4.26
C LEU A 37 -9.13 3.63 3.63
N ALA A 38 -9.07 3.97 2.33
CA ALA A 38 -7.81 4.22 1.65
C ALA A 38 -7.11 5.45 2.23
N VAL A 39 -7.82 6.56 2.44
CA VAL A 39 -7.29 7.76 3.10
C VAL A 39 -6.76 7.44 4.51
N TYR A 40 -7.52 6.71 5.31
CA TYR A 40 -7.05 6.25 6.63
C TYR A 40 -5.74 5.43 6.53
N ALA A 41 -5.64 4.52 5.56
CA ALA A 41 -4.42 3.76 5.35
C ALA A 41 -3.24 4.60 4.85
N HIS A 42 -3.47 5.76 4.21
CA HIS A 42 -2.40 6.70 3.87
C HIS A 42 -1.85 7.39 5.10
N GLU A 43 -2.72 7.86 6.01
CA GLU A 43 -2.30 8.49 7.26
C GLU A 43 -1.39 7.55 8.07
N LEU A 44 -1.82 6.30 8.24
CA LEU A 44 -1.01 5.27 8.89
C LEU A 44 0.32 5.02 8.17
N ALA A 45 0.32 5.06 6.84
CA ALA A 45 1.54 4.89 6.05
C ALA A 45 2.51 6.07 6.24
N PHE A 46 2.01 7.30 6.24
CA PHE A 46 2.81 8.50 6.44
C PHE A 46 3.42 8.55 7.83
N GLU A 47 2.63 8.21 8.85
CA GLU A 47 3.13 8.04 10.22
C GLU A 47 4.22 6.96 10.27
N PHE A 48 3.98 5.79 9.66
CA PHE A 48 4.96 4.70 9.62
C PHE A 48 6.26 5.06 8.89
N PHE A 49 6.18 5.88 7.83
CA PHE A 49 7.35 6.36 7.11
C PHE A 49 8.05 7.53 7.80
N GLY A 50 7.44 8.14 8.81
CA GLY A 50 7.93 9.37 9.44
C GLY A 50 7.81 10.60 8.52
N GLY A 51 6.94 10.55 7.51
CA GLY A 51 6.76 11.65 6.58
C GLY A 51 5.96 11.31 5.32
N VAL A 52 5.67 12.35 4.54
CA VAL A 52 4.86 12.25 3.31
C VAL A 52 5.77 12.22 2.08
N PRO A 53 5.66 11.21 1.20
CA PRO A 53 6.35 11.21 -0.09
C PRO A 53 5.87 12.37 -0.96
N ARG A 54 6.80 13.10 -1.61
CA ARG A 54 6.45 14.21 -2.52
C ARG A 54 5.55 13.80 -3.69
N LYS A 55 5.70 12.57 -4.17
CA LYS A 55 5.01 12.03 -5.34
C LYS A 55 4.55 10.61 -5.02
N ILE A 56 3.27 10.33 -5.22
CA ILE A 56 2.68 9.01 -5.00
C ILE A 56 2.02 8.54 -6.29
N VAL A 57 2.36 7.32 -6.70
CA VAL A 57 1.91 6.72 -7.95
C VAL A 57 0.77 5.76 -7.67
N TYR A 58 -0.35 5.92 -8.38
CA TYR A 58 -1.58 5.16 -8.23
C TYR A 58 -1.95 4.44 -9.54
N ASP A 59 -2.65 3.31 -9.41
CA ASP A 59 -3.42 2.75 -10.52
C ASP A 59 -4.73 3.55 -10.71
N GLN A 60 -5.31 3.51 -11.91
CA GLN A 60 -6.60 4.14 -12.19
C GLN A 60 -7.74 3.33 -11.53
N ASP A 61 -7.86 3.45 -10.21
CA ASP A 61 -8.91 2.83 -9.41
C ASP A 61 -10.03 3.85 -9.09
N LYS A 62 -11.28 3.38 -9.15
CA LYS A 62 -12.49 4.12 -8.74
C LYS A 62 -12.45 4.54 -7.27
N VAL A 63 -11.60 3.92 -6.45
CA VAL A 63 -11.37 4.35 -5.06
C VAL A 63 -10.87 5.79 -4.98
N PHE A 64 -10.05 6.23 -5.93
CA PHE A 64 -9.44 7.57 -5.92
C PHE A 64 -10.10 8.52 -6.94
N LEU A 65 -10.78 7.98 -7.94
CA LEU A 65 -11.32 8.72 -9.08
C LEU A 65 -12.86 8.66 -9.14
N VAL A 66 -13.52 9.79 -9.37
CA VAL A 66 -14.98 9.88 -9.56
C VAL A 66 -15.37 9.63 -11.01
N ASN A 67 -14.66 10.25 -11.97
CA ASN A 67 -14.94 10.10 -13.40
C ASN A 67 -13.71 10.51 -14.24
N GLU A 68 -13.61 9.99 -15.46
CA GLU A 68 -12.71 10.51 -16.50
C GLU A 68 -13.50 11.54 -17.32
N ASN A 69 -13.16 12.82 -17.23
CA ASN A 69 -13.78 13.85 -18.06
C ASN A 69 -12.78 14.26 -19.14
N LEU A 70 -13.01 13.83 -20.39
CA LEU A 70 -12.22 14.26 -21.56
C LEU A 70 -10.69 14.11 -21.41
N GLY A 71 -10.24 13.11 -20.65
CA GLY A 71 -8.82 12.83 -20.37
C GLY A 71 -8.30 13.38 -19.03
N ASP A 72 -9.07 14.22 -18.35
CA ASP A 72 -8.76 14.71 -17.01
C ASP A 72 -9.32 13.78 -15.92
N LEU A 73 -8.45 13.38 -15.01
CA LEU A 73 -8.77 12.50 -13.90
C LEU A 73 -9.33 13.29 -12.73
N VAL A 74 -10.61 13.08 -12.42
CA VAL A 74 -11.28 13.80 -11.33
C VAL A 74 -11.16 13.02 -10.03
N LEU A 75 -10.39 13.56 -9.07
CA LEU A 75 -10.28 12.97 -7.74
C LEU A 75 -11.59 13.04 -6.96
N THR A 76 -11.86 12.00 -6.17
CA THR A 76 -12.91 12.01 -5.14
C THR A 76 -12.68 13.13 -4.15
N ARG A 77 -13.77 13.69 -3.58
CA ARG A 77 -13.69 14.82 -2.64
C ARG A 77 -12.80 14.51 -1.44
N VAL A 78 -12.92 13.30 -0.89
CA VAL A 78 -12.15 12.85 0.27
C VAL A 78 -10.66 12.73 -0.09
N PHE A 79 -10.33 12.08 -1.22
CA PHE A 79 -8.93 11.95 -1.62
C PHE A 79 -8.28 13.27 -2.03
N ARG A 80 -9.05 14.16 -2.69
CA ARG A 80 -8.59 15.53 -2.99
C ARG A 80 -8.25 16.31 -1.72
N THR A 81 -8.99 16.09 -0.64
CA THR A 81 -8.74 16.75 0.65
C THR A 81 -7.41 16.28 1.23
N LEU A 82 -7.20 14.96 1.29
CA LEU A 82 -5.92 14.36 1.71
C LEU A 82 -4.72 14.93 0.91
N VAL A 83 -4.84 14.98 -0.42
CA VAL A 83 -3.79 15.52 -1.30
C VAL A 83 -3.45 16.98 -0.94
N ARG A 84 -4.47 17.80 -0.65
CA ARG A 84 -4.27 19.22 -0.31
C ARG A 84 -3.67 19.41 1.09
N GLU A 85 -4.09 18.59 2.06
CA GLU A 85 -3.61 18.68 3.44
C GLU A 85 -2.14 18.28 3.56
N HIS A 86 -1.73 17.22 2.84
CA HIS A 86 -0.36 16.70 2.91
C HIS A 86 0.56 17.22 1.79
N GLY A 87 0.02 17.89 0.77
CA GLY A 87 0.79 18.58 -0.26
C GLY A 87 1.60 17.68 -1.19
N PHE A 88 1.22 16.41 -1.36
CA PHE A 88 1.88 15.49 -2.31
C PHE A 88 1.26 15.55 -3.71
N GLU A 89 2.03 15.15 -4.72
CA GLU A 89 1.58 15.04 -6.11
C GLU A 89 1.04 13.61 -6.38
N PRO A 90 -0.28 13.42 -6.58
CA PRO A 90 -0.83 12.15 -7.01
C PRO A 90 -0.62 11.96 -8.52
N VAL A 91 0.07 10.89 -8.91
CA VAL A 91 0.30 10.52 -10.32
C VAL A 91 -0.46 9.24 -10.61
N PHE A 92 -1.41 9.30 -11.53
CA PHE A 92 -2.16 8.12 -11.96
C PHE A 92 -1.54 7.56 -13.23
N CYS A 93 -1.05 6.34 -13.16
CA CYS A 93 -0.52 5.65 -14.33
C CYS A 93 -1.66 5.24 -15.24
N ARG A 94 -1.58 5.56 -16.53
CA ARG A 94 -2.33 4.83 -17.56
C ARG A 94 -1.84 3.37 -17.57
N LYS A 95 -2.60 2.46 -18.18
CA LYS A 95 -2.34 1.00 -18.22
C LYS A 95 -0.89 0.56 -18.55
N SER A 96 -0.05 1.46 -19.07
CA SER A 96 1.27 1.20 -19.64
C SER A 96 2.46 1.85 -18.88
N ASP A 97 2.47 1.92 -17.53
CA ASP A 97 3.70 2.17 -16.75
C ASP A 97 4.19 0.87 -16.07
N PRO A 98 5.04 0.07 -16.73
CA PRO A 98 5.45 -1.24 -16.22
C PRO A 98 6.40 -1.12 -15.02
N GLN A 99 7.18 -0.04 -14.94
CA GLN A 99 8.27 0.04 -13.97
C GLN A 99 7.72 0.26 -12.57
N SER A 100 6.82 1.24 -12.39
CA SER A 100 6.19 1.50 -11.08
C SER A 100 5.27 0.35 -10.68
N LYS A 101 4.51 -0.17 -11.66
CA LYS A 101 3.58 -1.28 -11.47
C LYS A 101 4.28 -2.57 -11.03
N GLY A 102 5.42 -2.90 -11.64
CA GLY A 102 6.19 -4.09 -11.27
C GLY A 102 6.69 -4.05 -9.82
N LYS A 103 7.01 -2.87 -9.28
CA LYS A 103 7.45 -2.73 -7.88
C LYS A 103 6.32 -3.09 -6.92
N ILE A 104 5.15 -2.49 -7.10
CA ILE A 104 4.02 -2.72 -6.19
C ILE A 104 3.45 -4.13 -6.37
N GLU A 105 3.42 -4.67 -7.59
CA GLU A 105 3.05 -6.08 -7.85
C GLU A 105 3.97 -7.06 -7.12
N ASN A 106 5.27 -6.80 -7.10
CA ASN A 106 6.22 -7.62 -6.35
C ASN A 106 5.98 -7.55 -4.84
N VAL A 107 5.64 -6.37 -4.30
CA VAL A 107 5.25 -6.22 -2.88
C VAL A 107 3.98 -7.01 -2.59
N VAL A 108 2.94 -6.88 -3.44
CA VAL A 108 1.68 -7.62 -3.30
C VAL A 108 1.91 -9.13 -3.33
N LYS A 109 2.70 -9.63 -4.29
CA LYS A 109 3.10 -11.05 -4.35
C LYS A 109 3.84 -11.45 -3.08
N TYR A 110 4.80 -10.65 -2.63
CA TYR A 110 5.59 -10.95 -1.45
C TYR A 110 4.71 -11.12 -0.20
N VAL A 111 3.79 -10.18 0.05
CA VAL A 111 2.83 -10.25 1.16
C VAL A 111 1.95 -11.50 1.04
N LYS A 112 1.38 -11.78 -0.14
CA LYS A 112 0.50 -12.94 -0.34
C LYS A 112 1.22 -14.27 -0.09
N TYR A 113 2.43 -14.44 -0.61
CA TYR A 113 3.11 -15.72 -0.60
C TYR A 113 4.03 -15.96 0.59
N ASN A 114 4.51 -14.90 1.25
CA ASN A 114 5.46 -15.02 2.37
C ASN A 114 4.83 -14.65 3.72
N PHE A 115 3.90 -13.69 3.75
CA PHE A 115 3.26 -13.29 5.00
C PHE A 115 1.93 -14.04 5.23
N LEU A 116 1.04 -14.03 4.24
CA LEU A 116 -0.32 -14.57 4.41
C LEU A 116 -0.40 -16.08 4.22
N ARG A 117 0.51 -16.67 3.43
CA ARG A 117 0.49 -18.09 3.13
C ARG A 117 0.71 -18.90 4.41
N GLY A 118 -0.21 -19.82 4.69
CA GLY A 118 -0.14 -20.68 5.88
C GLY A 118 -0.52 -20.00 7.20
N ARG A 119 -0.85 -18.70 7.21
CA ARG A 119 -1.41 -18.05 8.40
C ARG A 119 -2.92 -18.20 8.46
N GLU A 120 -3.39 -18.39 9.67
CA GLU A 120 -4.80 -18.30 10.01
C GLU A 120 -5.12 -16.88 10.48
N LEU A 121 -6.29 -16.39 10.09
CA LEU A 121 -6.83 -15.14 10.57
C LEU A 121 -7.43 -15.37 11.96
N VAL A 122 -6.71 -14.91 12.98
CA VAL A 122 -7.18 -14.86 14.37
C VAL A 122 -7.93 -13.55 14.61
N ASP A 123 -7.25 -12.44 14.32
CA ASP A 123 -7.75 -11.10 14.56
C ASP A 123 -7.12 -10.10 13.58
N MET A 124 -7.87 -9.04 13.24
CA MET A 124 -7.43 -8.02 12.28
C MET A 124 -6.35 -7.11 12.84
N ASP A 125 -6.43 -6.76 14.13
CA ASP A 125 -5.43 -5.90 14.77
C ASP A 125 -4.10 -6.64 14.88
N LEU A 126 -4.15 -7.94 15.21
CA LEU A 126 -2.97 -8.79 15.17
C LEU A 126 -2.39 -8.91 13.76
N LEU A 127 -3.24 -9.06 12.73
CA LEU A 127 -2.77 -9.11 11.34
C LEU A 127 -2.13 -7.79 10.90
N ASN A 128 -2.65 -6.65 11.39
CA ASN A 128 -2.12 -5.32 11.11
C ASN A 128 -0.81 -5.00 11.86
N LYS A 129 -0.38 -5.82 12.83
CA LYS A 129 0.98 -5.80 13.39
C LYS A 129 2.03 -6.41 12.45
N VAL A 130 1.83 -6.29 11.14
CA VAL A 130 2.71 -6.80 10.07
C VAL A 130 4.00 -5.98 9.94
N SER A 131 4.00 -4.72 10.38
CA SER A 131 5.10 -3.78 10.18
C SER A 131 6.47 -4.29 10.66
N PRO A 132 6.63 -4.87 11.86
CA PRO A 132 7.93 -5.43 12.29
C PRO A 132 8.42 -6.55 11.37
N TRP A 133 7.52 -7.39 10.86
CA TRP A 133 7.86 -8.43 9.89
C TRP A 133 8.32 -7.80 8.57
N LEU A 134 7.63 -6.77 8.07
CA LEU A 134 8.05 -6.05 6.87
C LEU A 134 9.45 -5.44 7.06
N VAL A 135 9.69 -4.76 8.19
CA VAL A 135 10.99 -4.14 8.55
C VAL A 135 12.11 -5.19 8.57
N GLY A 136 11.90 -6.32 9.24
CA GLY A 136 12.90 -7.40 9.33
C GLY A 136 13.34 -7.96 7.98
N THR A 137 12.46 -7.90 6.97
CA THR A 137 12.78 -8.36 5.61
C THR A 137 13.66 -7.38 4.81
N HIS A 138 13.77 -6.12 5.24
CA HIS A 138 14.68 -5.16 4.61
C HIS A 138 16.16 -5.51 4.80
N GLY A 139 16.49 -6.29 5.83
CA GLY A 139 17.85 -6.79 6.08
C GLY A 139 18.23 -8.03 5.25
N GLN A 140 17.25 -8.73 4.67
CA GLN A 140 17.47 -9.95 3.88
C GLN A 140 17.79 -9.54 2.42
N ARG A 141 19.08 -9.35 2.16
CA ARG A 141 19.61 -8.92 0.85
C ARG A 141 19.38 -10.00 -0.22
N HIS A 142 18.47 -9.75 -1.14
CA HIS A 142 18.51 -10.36 -2.47
C HIS A 142 18.94 -9.31 -3.49
N GLY A 143 20.14 -9.49 -4.06
CA GLY A 143 20.59 -8.92 -5.34
C GLY A 143 20.51 -7.41 -5.55
N THR A 144 21.67 -6.76 -5.55
CA THR A 144 21.97 -5.50 -6.27
C THR A 144 21.07 -4.27 -6.00
N SER A 145 21.22 -3.66 -4.83
CA SER A 145 21.42 -2.20 -4.74
C SER A 145 22.06 -1.84 -3.39
N ARG A 146 23.30 -1.37 -3.44
CA ARG A 146 23.99 -0.77 -2.29
C ARG A 146 23.42 0.64 -2.11
N HIS A 147 22.69 0.88 -1.03
CA HIS A 147 22.75 2.10 -0.23
C HIS A 147 21.87 1.89 1.00
N THR A 148 22.52 1.49 2.09
CA THR A 148 21.98 1.54 3.44
C THR A 148 22.12 2.96 3.97
N SER A 149 20.99 3.61 4.22
CA SER A 149 20.80 4.54 5.34
C SER A 149 19.34 5.01 5.36
N CYS A 150 18.58 4.55 6.34
CA CYS A 150 17.53 5.29 7.06
C CYS A 150 17.68 4.86 8.53
N PRO A 151 17.53 5.75 9.53
CA PRO A 151 16.67 6.93 9.52
C PRO A 151 17.35 8.25 9.94
N VAL A 152 16.80 9.37 9.44
CA VAL A 152 16.29 10.52 10.22
C VAL A 152 15.17 11.16 9.39
#